data_AF-A0A2E2CB12-F1
#
_entry.id   AF-A0A2E2CB12-F1
#
_cell.length_a   1.000
_cell.length_b   1.000
_cell.length_c   1.000
_cell.angle_alpha   90.00
_cell.angle_beta   90.00
_cell.angle_gamma   90.00
#
_symmetry.space_group_name_H-M   'P 1'
#
loop_
_entity.id
_entity.type
_entity.pdbx_description
1 polymer ?
#
loop_
_entity_poly.entity_id
_entity_poly.type
_entity_poly.pdbx_seq_one_letter_code
_entity_poly.pdbx_strand_id
1 'polypeptide(L)'
;MSFLKLSSATALAALVLVGCETNSESIEQARENVDEAKMEAQQEIAQAEQEGTAEVREARRMGTENIQEEMKDVEQARVGNEEAADVSEEMRDVKEAQRELDESLAQAKKAKAEDVAEAKTEAEERVNAARNRLAETKVEALKNTQENVMEAEKALKEEQAEVTEAEAALAAAKKKLSETSEADKEDAQEAVNDAEETLASEKKDIADAEQNLQKAKQELDKVKALINQ
;
A
#
# COMPACT_ATOMS: atom_id res chain seq x y z
N MET A 1 -34.81 -50.95 -15.06
CA MET A 1 -33.73 -50.13 -15.65
C MET A 1 -33.52 -48.97 -14.72
N SER A 2 -32.37 -48.93 -14.06
CA SER A 2 -32.06 -48.01 -12.97
C SER A 2 -31.67 -46.66 -13.56
N PHE A 3 -32.50 -45.63 -13.37
CA PHE A 3 -32.16 -44.25 -13.68
C PHE A 3 -31.64 -43.61 -12.39
N LEU A 4 -30.33 -43.77 -12.17
CA LEU A 4 -29.56 -42.94 -11.25
C LEU A 4 -29.67 -41.49 -11.72
N LYS A 5 -30.54 -40.71 -11.08
CA LYS A 5 -30.46 -39.25 -11.14
C LYS A 5 -29.24 -38.86 -10.31
N LEU A 6 -28.16 -38.46 -10.99
CA LEU A 6 -27.09 -37.69 -10.37
C LEU A 6 -27.75 -36.46 -9.74
N SER A 7 -27.81 -36.44 -8.41
CA SER A 7 -27.91 -35.20 -7.65
C SER A 7 -26.72 -34.36 -8.08
N SER A 8 -27.00 -33.30 -8.84
CA SER A 8 -26.02 -32.25 -9.11
C SER A 8 -25.79 -31.54 -7.79
N ALA A 9 -24.89 -32.09 -6.99
CA ALA A 9 -24.16 -31.32 -6.01
C ALA A 9 -23.38 -30.27 -6.81
N THR A 10 -24.05 -29.17 -7.11
CA THR A 10 -23.42 -27.93 -7.55
C THR A 10 -22.62 -27.49 -6.35
N ALA A 11 -21.40 -28.01 -6.25
CA ALA A 11 -20.35 -27.39 -5.50
C ALA A 11 -20.17 -26.02 -6.17
N LEU A 12 -20.94 -25.03 -5.70
CA LEU A 12 -20.54 -23.64 -5.66
C LEU A 12 -19.28 -23.65 -4.82
N ALA A 13 -18.18 -24.04 -5.47
CA ALA A 13 -16.86 -23.66 -5.07
C ALA A 13 -16.95 -22.15 -4.91
N ALA A 14 -16.96 -21.70 -3.67
CA ALA A 14 -16.56 -20.36 -3.31
C ALA A 14 -15.21 -20.16 -3.98
N LEU A 15 -15.25 -19.61 -5.20
CA LEU A 15 -14.14 -18.97 -5.86
C LEU A 15 -13.84 -17.75 -5.00
N VAL A 16 -13.24 -18.00 -3.84
CA VAL A 16 -12.26 -17.09 -3.28
C VAL A 16 -11.13 -17.16 -4.29
N LEU A 17 -11.29 -16.41 -5.39
CA LEU A 17 -10.17 -15.99 -6.19
C LEU A 17 -9.30 -15.19 -5.23
N VAL A 18 -8.36 -15.88 -4.58
CA VAL A 18 -7.17 -15.27 -3.99
C VAL A 18 -6.29 -14.80 -5.15
N GLY A 19 -6.85 -14.01 -6.07
CA GLY A 19 -6.13 -12.90 -6.65
C GLY A 19 -6.08 -11.86 -5.56
N CYS A 20 -5.01 -11.07 -5.49
CA CYS A 20 -4.94 -9.94 -4.58
C CYS A 20 -6.08 -8.97 -4.92
N GLU A 21 -7.27 -9.15 -4.35
CA GLU A 21 -8.39 -8.22 -4.53
C GLU A 21 -8.05 -6.96 -3.75
N THR A 22 -7.65 -5.93 -4.48
CA THR A 22 -7.45 -4.59 -3.94
C THR A 22 -8.75 -4.12 -3.27
N ASN A 23 -8.70 -3.81 -1.98
CA ASN A 23 -9.86 -3.55 -1.11
C ASN A 23 -9.58 -2.38 -0.11
N SER A 24 -10.40 -2.24 0.95
CA SER A 24 -10.18 -1.19 1.96
C SER A 24 -8.83 -1.30 2.67
N GLU A 25 -8.42 -2.51 3.06
CA GLU A 25 -7.12 -2.77 3.71
C GLU A 25 -5.95 -2.39 2.79
N SER A 26 -6.10 -2.62 1.48
CA SER A 26 -5.09 -2.22 0.49
C SER A 26 -4.90 -0.70 0.44
N ILE A 27 -5.98 0.08 0.58
CA ILE A 27 -5.90 1.54 0.64
C ILE A 27 -5.18 1.99 1.92
N GLU A 28 -5.48 1.37 3.05
CA GLU A 28 -4.83 1.69 4.34
C GLU A 28 -3.33 1.39 4.28
N GLN A 29 -2.94 0.23 3.76
CA GLN A 29 -1.54 -0.11 3.55
C GLN A 29 -0.84 0.87 2.59
N ALA A 30 -1.51 1.26 1.49
CA ALA A 30 -0.96 2.24 0.57
C ALA A 30 -0.79 3.64 1.21
N ARG A 31 -1.63 4.01 2.19
CA ARG A 31 -1.44 5.24 2.98
C ARG A 31 -0.23 5.11 3.91
N GLU A 32 -0.10 3.98 4.59
CA GLU A 32 1.06 3.70 5.45
C GLU A 32 2.36 3.81 4.65
N ASN A 33 2.41 3.23 3.43
CA ASN A 33 3.56 3.36 2.53
C ASN A 33 3.87 4.82 2.15
N VAL A 34 2.85 5.68 2.03
CA VAL A 34 3.06 7.12 1.77
C VAL A 34 3.66 7.80 3.00
N ASP A 35 3.23 7.44 4.20
CA ASP A 35 3.75 8.02 5.43
C ASP A 35 5.16 7.50 5.76
N GLU A 36 5.45 6.22 5.51
CA GLU A 36 6.79 5.64 5.55
C GLU A 36 7.72 6.34 4.57
N ALA A 37 7.33 6.49 3.30
CA ALA A 37 8.12 7.20 2.30
C ALA A 37 8.43 8.65 2.70
N LYS A 38 7.52 9.35 3.40
CA LYS A 38 7.79 10.70 3.93
C LYS A 38 8.79 10.68 5.08
N MET A 39 8.70 9.70 5.98
CA MET A 39 9.64 9.57 7.09
C MET A 39 11.04 9.25 6.60
N GLU A 40 11.17 8.29 5.68
CA GLU A 40 12.44 7.93 5.04
C GLU A 40 13.04 9.13 4.29
N ALA A 41 12.21 9.84 3.48
CA ALA A 41 12.61 11.07 2.82
C ALA A 41 13.18 12.11 3.78
N GLN A 42 12.51 12.35 4.92
CA GLN A 42 13.01 13.29 5.93
C GLN A 42 14.33 12.84 6.56
N GLN A 43 14.46 11.54 6.82
CA GLN A 43 15.67 10.97 7.41
C GLN A 43 16.86 11.10 6.47
N GLU A 44 16.70 10.82 5.18
CA GLU A 44 17.77 10.93 4.20
C GLU A 44 18.21 12.39 3.99
N ILE A 45 17.27 13.32 3.90
CA ILE A 45 17.59 14.75 3.82
C ILE A 45 18.38 15.18 5.07
N ALA A 46 17.96 14.72 6.26
CA ALA A 46 18.65 15.03 7.51
C ALA A 46 20.06 14.42 7.55
N GLN A 47 20.24 13.20 7.02
CA GLN A 47 21.55 12.55 6.89
C GLN A 47 22.46 13.33 5.95
N ALA A 48 22.00 13.69 4.75
CA ALA A 48 22.78 14.51 3.81
C ALA A 48 23.15 15.88 4.42
N GLU A 49 22.23 16.51 5.16
CA GLU A 49 22.52 17.76 5.87
C GLU A 49 23.58 17.58 6.98
N GLN A 50 23.52 16.47 7.71
CA GLN A 50 24.47 16.15 8.78
C GLN A 50 25.86 15.86 8.21
N GLU A 51 25.95 15.02 7.18
CA GLU A 51 27.20 14.63 6.51
C GLU A 51 27.87 15.85 5.90
N GLY A 52 27.17 16.62 5.06
CA GLY A 52 27.74 17.84 4.48
C GLY A 52 28.11 18.89 5.54
N THR A 53 27.43 18.93 6.70
CA THR A 53 27.84 19.80 7.82
C THR A 53 29.12 19.30 8.49
N ALA A 54 29.29 17.99 8.61
CA ALA A 54 30.50 17.39 9.15
C ALA A 54 31.70 17.68 8.25
N GLU A 55 31.55 17.55 6.93
CA GLU A 55 32.60 17.84 5.95
C GLU A 55 33.03 19.32 5.97
N VAL A 56 32.06 20.26 6.00
CA VAL A 56 32.37 21.69 6.12
C VAL A 56 33.10 21.99 7.44
N ARG A 57 32.74 21.30 8.53
CA ARG A 57 33.41 21.46 9.82
C ARG A 57 34.83 20.89 9.77
N GLU A 58 35.04 19.77 9.10
CA GLU A 58 36.36 19.16 8.94
C GLU A 58 37.28 20.02 8.07
N ALA A 59 36.80 20.50 6.92
CA ALA A 59 37.52 21.47 6.09
C ALA A 59 37.93 22.72 6.88
N ARG A 60 37.01 23.25 7.70
CA ARG A 60 37.33 24.37 8.60
C ARG A 60 38.43 24.01 9.60
N ARG A 61 38.34 22.84 10.23
CA ARG A 61 39.29 22.39 11.24
C ARG A 61 40.69 22.27 10.63
N MET A 62 40.81 21.54 9.52
CA MET A 62 42.10 21.32 8.85
C MET A 62 42.73 22.63 8.39
N GLY A 63 41.98 23.51 7.72
CA GLY A 63 42.56 24.79 7.28
C GLY A 63 42.87 25.75 8.44
N THR A 64 42.14 25.69 9.56
CA THR A 64 42.49 26.47 10.76
C THR A 64 43.75 25.92 11.43
N GLU A 65 43.91 24.59 11.48
CA GLU A 65 45.14 23.93 11.96
C GLU A 65 46.34 24.34 11.08
N ASN A 66 46.19 24.32 9.76
CA ASN A 66 47.25 24.77 8.83
C ASN A 66 47.65 26.22 9.06
N ILE A 67 46.68 27.15 9.12
CA ILE A 67 46.96 28.57 9.42
C ILE A 67 47.66 28.74 10.78
N GLN A 68 47.32 27.93 11.78
CA GLN A 68 47.98 27.99 13.08
C GLN A 68 49.42 27.49 13.05
N GLU A 69 49.74 26.53 12.17
CA GLU A 69 51.12 26.07 11.95
C GLU A 69 51.93 27.17 11.27
N GLU A 70 51.47 27.73 10.15
CA GLU A 70 52.13 28.85 9.45
C GLU A 70 52.33 30.07 10.37
N MET A 71 51.36 30.38 11.24
CA MET A 71 51.47 31.47 12.20
C MET A 71 52.55 31.24 13.27
N LYS A 72 52.84 29.99 13.63
CA LYS A 72 53.96 29.66 14.55
C LYS A 72 55.30 29.88 13.87
N ASP A 73 55.40 29.63 12.57
CA ASP A 73 56.65 29.81 11.83
C ASP A 73 56.97 31.30 11.65
N VAL A 74 55.94 32.13 11.39
CA VAL A 74 56.05 33.60 11.52
C VAL A 74 56.55 34.03 12.90
N GLU A 75 56.03 33.44 13.98
CA GLU A 75 56.43 33.79 15.35
C GLU A 75 57.88 33.38 15.63
N GLN A 76 58.29 32.19 15.16
CA GLN A 76 59.67 31.71 15.28
C GLN A 76 60.65 32.61 14.53
N ALA A 77 60.36 32.98 13.28
CA ALA A 77 61.20 33.88 12.49
C ALA A 77 61.38 35.25 13.18
N ARG A 78 60.30 35.77 13.79
CA ARG A 78 60.35 37.03 14.56
C ARG A 78 61.18 36.94 15.83
N VAL A 79 61.06 35.85 16.58
CA VAL A 79 61.80 35.65 17.85
C VAL A 79 63.28 35.31 17.59
N GLY A 80 63.58 34.65 16.46
CA GLY A 80 64.93 34.30 16.03
C GLY A 80 65.79 35.49 15.58
N ASN A 81 65.24 36.71 15.48
CA ASN A 81 65.86 37.85 14.81
C ASN A 81 66.27 37.53 13.35
N GLU A 82 65.44 36.76 12.65
CA GLU A 82 65.65 36.51 11.22
C GLU A 82 65.45 37.78 10.40
N GLU A 83 65.88 37.78 9.14
CA GLU A 83 65.82 38.97 8.33
C GLU A 83 64.36 39.36 8.05
N ALA A 84 64.10 40.65 7.83
CA ALA A 84 62.76 41.13 7.52
C ALA A 84 62.17 40.48 6.25
N ALA A 85 63.02 39.96 5.37
CA ALA A 85 62.64 39.17 4.20
C ALA A 85 62.00 37.83 4.61
N ASP A 86 62.62 37.11 5.55
CA ASP A 86 62.17 35.80 6.03
C ASP A 86 60.81 35.92 6.71
N VAL A 87 60.64 36.88 7.63
CA VAL A 87 59.34 37.16 8.27
C VAL A 87 58.26 37.55 7.25
N SER A 88 58.64 38.17 6.12
CA SER A 88 57.70 38.52 5.05
C SER A 88 57.31 37.32 4.17
N GLU A 89 58.19 36.32 4.05
CA GLU A 89 57.94 35.05 3.37
C GLU A 89 56.92 34.23 4.18
N GLU A 90 57.17 34.02 5.47
CA GLU A 90 56.25 33.30 6.38
C GLU A 90 54.85 33.97 6.44
N MET A 91 54.79 35.31 6.43
CA MET A 91 53.52 36.04 6.37
C MET A 91 52.78 35.88 5.02
N ARG A 92 53.49 35.50 3.96
CA ARG A 92 52.91 35.16 2.66
C ARG A 92 52.30 33.76 2.72
N ASP A 93 52.95 32.83 3.39
CA ASP A 93 52.49 31.45 3.54
C ASP A 93 51.21 31.37 4.38
N VAL A 94 51.12 32.15 5.47
CA VAL A 94 49.85 32.35 6.21
C VAL A 94 48.71 32.82 5.30
N LYS A 95 48.98 33.73 4.35
CA LYS A 95 47.95 34.24 3.42
C LYS A 95 47.57 33.18 2.38
N GLU A 96 48.51 32.36 1.96
CA GLU A 96 48.27 31.22 1.07
C GLU A 96 47.39 30.18 1.78
N ALA A 97 47.75 29.77 3.00
CA ALA A 97 46.95 28.88 3.83
C ALA A 97 45.53 29.42 4.09
N GLN A 98 45.38 30.74 4.30
CA GLN A 98 44.08 31.36 4.44
C GLN A 98 43.24 31.29 3.16
N ARG A 99 43.88 31.49 1.99
CA ARG A 99 43.21 31.36 0.69
C ARG A 99 42.80 29.91 0.43
N GLU A 100 43.65 28.94 0.72
CA GLU A 100 43.34 27.52 0.57
C GLU A 100 42.17 27.10 1.47
N LEU A 101 42.13 27.58 2.72
CA LEU A 101 40.99 27.36 3.61
C LEU A 101 39.70 27.93 3.01
N ASP A 102 39.73 29.16 2.50
CA ASP A 102 38.55 29.78 1.89
C ASP A 102 38.06 29.00 0.65
N GLU A 103 38.98 28.54 -0.20
CA GLU A 103 38.69 27.70 -1.37
C GLU A 103 38.10 26.34 -0.95
N SER A 104 38.70 25.68 0.05
CA SER A 104 38.20 24.41 0.61
C SER A 104 36.81 24.55 1.23
N LEU A 105 36.57 25.62 2.00
CA LEU A 105 35.25 25.90 2.57
C LEU A 105 34.20 26.21 1.50
N ALA A 106 34.58 26.89 0.42
CA ALA A 106 33.67 27.15 -0.69
C ALA A 106 33.29 25.85 -1.41
N GLN A 107 34.27 24.98 -1.66
CA GLN A 107 34.03 23.66 -2.26
C GLN A 107 33.16 22.77 -1.37
N ALA A 108 33.47 22.64 -0.08
CA ALA A 108 32.70 21.82 0.85
C ALA A 108 31.25 22.31 1.02
N LYS A 109 31.03 23.64 1.03
CA LYS A 109 29.67 24.20 1.07
C LYS A 109 28.90 23.95 -0.22
N LYS A 110 29.58 23.99 -1.36
CA LYS A 110 28.98 23.71 -2.68
C LYS A 110 28.57 22.23 -2.76
N ALA A 111 29.49 21.32 -2.40
CA ALA A 111 29.21 19.88 -2.33
C ALA A 111 28.01 19.59 -1.43
N LYS A 112 28.03 20.07 -0.18
CA LYS A 112 26.88 19.97 0.74
C LYS A 112 25.56 20.43 0.10
N ALA A 113 25.58 21.57 -0.61
CA ALA A 113 24.36 22.10 -1.21
C ALA A 113 23.85 21.23 -2.37
N GLU A 114 24.77 20.65 -3.15
CA GLU A 114 24.45 19.71 -4.24
C GLU A 114 23.91 18.39 -3.68
N ASP A 115 24.57 17.80 -2.68
CA ASP A 115 24.14 16.53 -2.06
C ASP A 115 22.76 16.65 -1.39
N VAL A 116 22.52 17.74 -0.66
CA VAL A 116 21.21 17.99 -0.04
C VAL A 116 20.13 18.24 -1.09
N ALA A 117 20.47 18.87 -2.23
CA ALA A 117 19.51 19.08 -3.31
C ALA A 117 19.16 17.78 -4.04
N GLU A 118 20.14 16.91 -4.25
CA GLU A 118 19.95 15.57 -4.81
C GLU A 118 19.07 14.72 -3.87
N ALA A 119 19.41 14.64 -2.59
CA ALA A 119 18.62 13.92 -1.59
C ALA A 119 17.16 14.41 -1.53
N LYS A 120 16.93 15.73 -1.62
CA LYS A 120 15.57 16.30 -1.69
C LYS A 120 14.82 15.88 -2.94
N THR A 121 15.49 15.88 -4.09
CA THR A 121 14.88 15.50 -5.37
C THR A 121 14.45 14.04 -5.34
N GLU A 122 15.34 13.13 -4.93
CA GLU A 122 15.02 11.71 -4.84
C GLU A 122 13.91 11.42 -3.81
N ALA A 123 13.97 12.09 -2.65
CA ALA A 123 12.94 12.01 -1.62
C ALA A 123 11.55 12.42 -2.16
N GLU A 124 11.49 13.52 -2.91
CA GLU A 124 10.25 13.98 -3.54
C GLU A 124 9.73 12.98 -4.58
N GLU A 125 10.60 12.41 -5.42
CA GLU A 125 10.23 11.38 -6.39
C GLU A 125 9.65 10.13 -5.71
N ARG A 126 10.25 9.67 -4.62
CA ARG A 126 9.76 8.51 -3.86
C ARG A 126 8.41 8.75 -3.21
N VAL A 127 8.22 9.91 -2.56
CA VAL A 127 6.92 10.30 -1.99
C VAL A 127 5.86 10.44 -3.07
N ASN A 128 6.20 11.01 -4.24
CA ASN A 128 5.27 11.15 -5.35
C ASN A 128 4.91 9.78 -5.95
N ALA A 129 5.86 8.87 -6.09
CA ALA A 129 5.61 7.51 -6.54
C ALA A 129 4.65 6.77 -5.57
N ALA A 130 4.85 6.89 -4.26
CA ALA A 130 3.95 6.31 -3.26
C ALA A 130 2.54 6.90 -3.34
N ARG A 131 2.41 8.22 -3.54
CA ARG A 131 1.11 8.89 -3.72
C ARG A 131 0.38 8.42 -4.98
N ASN A 132 1.10 8.25 -6.08
CA ASN A 132 0.51 7.74 -7.33
C ASN A 132 -0.01 6.31 -7.13
N ARG A 133 0.77 5.44 -6.47
CA ARG A 133 0.30 4.09 -6.11
C ARG A 133 -0.95 4.13 -5.25
N LEU A 134 -1.00 4.98 -4.22
CA LEU A 134 -2.21 5.15 -3.41
C LEU A 134 -3.42 5.59 -4.26
N ALA A 135 -3.24 6.49 -5.23
CA ALA A 135 -4.31 6.90 -6.12
C ALA A 135 -4.80 5.75 -7.01
N GLU A 136 -3.88 4.96 -7.58
CA GLU A 136 -4.19 3.76 -8.36
C GLU A 136 -4.93 2.71 -7.51
N THR A 137 -4.43 2.40 -6.31
CA THR A 137 -5.05 1.49 -5.35
C THR A 137 -6.47 1.93 -4.97
N LYS A 138 -6.70 3.23 -4.76
CA LYS A 138 -8.04 3.78 -4.48
C LYS A 138 -9.02 3.52 -5.64
N VAL A 139 -8.58 3.74 -6.89
CA VAL A 139 -9.42 3.51 -8.07
C VAL A 139 -9.72 2.03 -8.25
N GLU A 140 -8.70 1.18 -8.10
CA GLU A 140 -8.84 -0.27 -8.24
C GLU A 140 -9.74 -0.87 -7.16
N ALA A 141 -9.56 -0.48 -5.89
CA ALA A 141 -10.42 -0.90 -4.79
C ALA A 141 -11.89 -0.53 -5.02
N LEU A 142 -12.14 0.68 -5.52
CA LEU A 142 -13.51 1.11 -5.82
C LEU A 142 -14.13 0.26 -6.93
N LYS A 143 -13.36 -0.02 -8.00
CA LYS A 143 -13.81 -0.86 -9.10
C LYS A 143 -14.12 -2.28 -8.62
N ASN A 144 -13.19 -2.91 -7.90
CA ASN A 144 -13.34 -4.28 -7.42
C ASN A 144 -14.55 -4.41 -6.47
N THR A 145 -14.70 -3.49 -5.52
CA THR A 145 -15.85 -3.53 -4.60
C THR A 145 -17.19 -3.27 -5.30
N GLN A 146 -17.23 -2.46 -6.36
CA GLN A 146 -18.42 -2.32 -7.19
C GLN A 146 -18.74 -3.60 -7.97
N GLU A 147 -17.73 -4.24 -8.55
CA GLU A 147 -17.87 -5.53 -9.25
C GLU A 147 -18.39 -6.61 -8.28
N ASN A 148 -17.81 -6.73 -7.07
CA ASN A 148 -18.25 -7.68 -6.05
C ASN A 148 -19.71 -7.46 -5.61
N VAL A 149 -20.16 -6.20 -5.51
CA VAL A 149 -21.59 -5.92 -5.23
C VAL A 149 -22.48 -6.38 -6.38
N MET A 150 -22.11 -6.09 -7.63
CA MET A 150 -22.89 -6.53 -8.79
C MET A 150 -22.98 -8.05 -8.89
N GLU A 151 -21.88 -8.76 -8.64
CA GLU A 151 -21.84 -10.22 -8.64
C GLU A 151 -22.70 -10.81 -7.53
N ALA A 152 -22.65 -10.25 -6.32
CA ALA A 152 -23.51 -10.67 -5.21
C ALA A 152 -24.99 -10.41 -5.49
N GLU A 153 -25.34 -9.30 -6.16
CA GLU A 153 -26.73 -9.03 -6.59
C GLU A 153 -27.19 -10.01 -7.68
N LYS A 154 -26.30 -10.44 -8.56
CA LYS A 154 -26.59 -11.45 -9.58
C LYS A 154 -26.82 -12.82 -8.94
N ALA A 155 -25.93 -13.25 -8.04
CA ALA A 155 -26.07 -14.50 -7.30
C ALA A 155 -27.41 -14.54 -6.53
N LEU A 156 -27.74 -13.48 -5.79
CA LEU A 156 -29.02 -13.40 -5.07
C LEU A 156 -30.24 -13.56 -6.00
N LYS A 157 -30.18 -13.02 -7.22
CA LYS A 157 -31.27 -13.20 -8.20
C LYS A 157 -31.36 -14.63 -8.74
N GLU A 158 -30.22 -15.30 -8.89
CA GLU A 158 -30.17 -16.72 -9.29
C GLU A 158 -30.80 -17.59 -8.20
N GLU A 159 -30.40 -17.43 -6.93
CA GLU A 159 -31.00 -18.14 -5.78
C GLU A 159 -32.51 -17.87 -5.64
N GLN A 160 -32.95 -16.63 -5.91
CA GLN A 160 -34.39 -16.29 -5.93
C GLN A 160 -35.17 -17.03 -7.01
N ALA A 161 -34.55 -17.27 -8.18
CA ALA A 161 -35.15 -18.06 -9.24
C ALA A 161 -35.24 -19.55 -8.83
N GLU A 162 -34.19 -20.10 -8.21
CA GLU A 162 -34.15 -21.49 -7.72
C GLU A 162 -35.22 -21.75 -6.66
N VAL A 163 -35.43 -20.83 -5.71
CA VAL A 163 -36.57 -20.90 -4.77
C VAL A 163 -37.91 -20.90 -5.51
N THR A 164 -38.08 -20.06 -6.53
CA THR A 164 -39.34 -20.02 -7.30
C THR A 164 -39.61 -21.35 -7.99
N GLU A 165 -38.58 -21.98 -8.55
CA GLU A 165 -38.67 -23.31 -9.17
C GLU A 165 -38.99 -24.39 -8.13
N ALA A 166 -38.35 -24.37 -6.97
CA ALA A 166 -38.60 -25.30 -5.87
C ALA A 166 -40.04 -25.17 -5.31
N GLU A 167 -40.57 -23.95 -5.19
CA GLU A 167 -41.97 -23.72 -4.80
C GLU A 167 -42.94 -24.29 -5.83
N ALA A 168 -42.66 -24.13 -7.12
CA ALA A 168 -43.46 -24.72 -8.19
C ALA A 168 -43.40 -26.26 -8.18
N ALA A 169 -42.23 -26.84 -7.93
CA ALA A 169 -42.04 -28.28 -7.80
C ALA A 169 -42.81 -28.85 -6.60
N LEU A 170 -42.76 -28.18 -5.45
CA LEU A 170 -43.53 -28.54 -4.27
C LEU A 170 -45.04 -28.47 -4.52
N ALA A 171 -45.52 -27.42 -5.19
CA ALA A 171 -46.93 -27.29 -5.56
C ALA A 171 -47.37 -28.43 -6.50
N ALA A 172 -46.54 -28.80 -7.48
CA ALA A 172 -46.81 -29.91 -8.38
C ALA A 172 -46.82 -31.26 -7.64
N ALA A 173 -45.88 -31.50 -6.71
CA ALA A 173 -45.84 -32.70 -5.88
C ALA A 173 -47.09 -32.82 -5.00
N LYS A 174 -47.50 -31.73 -4.35
CA LYS A 174 -48.73 -31.67 -3.53
C LYS A 174 -49.99 -31.94 -4.35
N LYS A 175 -50.08 -31.37 -5.55
CA LYS A 175 -51.18 -31.65 -6.47
C LYS A 175 -51.20 -33.13 -6.85
N LYS A 176 -50.06 -33.71 -7.24
CA LYS A 176 -49.96 -35.12 -7.60
C LYS A 176 -50.39 -36.02 -6.45
N LEU A 177 -49.96 -35.74 -5.21
CA LEU A 177 -50.38 -36.48 -4.01
C LEU A 177 -51.91 -36.49 -3.86
N SER A 178 -52.59 -35.37 -4.11
CA SER A 178 -54.05 -35.29 -4.01
C SER A 178 -54.80 -36.06 -5.11
N GLU A 179 -54.14 -36.35 -6.22
CA GLU A 179 -54.70 -37.07 -7.38
C GLU A 179 -54.29 -38.55 -7.40
N THR A 180 -53.40 -38.97 -6.50
CA THR A 180 -52.79 -40.31 -6.49
C THR A 180 -53.65 -41.33 -5.72
N SER A 181 -53.64 -42.59 -6.18
CA SER A 181 -54.37 -43.70 -5.55
C SER A 181 -53.74 -44.10 -4.22
N GLU A 182 -54.50 -44.76 -3.33
CA GLU A 182 -53.98 -45.22 -2.03
C GLU A 182 -52.79 -46.19 -2.16
N ALA A 183 -52.66 -46.91 -3.28
CA ALA A 183 -51.55 -47.85 -3.50
C ALA A 183 -50.20 -47.15 -3.76
N ASP A 184 -50.21 -45.92 -4.27
CA ASP A 184 -49.00 -45.15 -4.63
C ASP A 184 -48.83 -43.90 -3.75
N LYS A 185 -49.62 -43.79 -2.67
CA LYS A 185 -49.70 -42.60 -1.81
C LYS A 185 -48.44 -42.38 -0.99
N GLU A 186 -47.75 -43.45 -0.61
CA GLU A 186 -46.48 -43.40 0.13
C GLU A 186 -45.39 -42.75 -0.73
N ASP A 187 -45.17 -43.24 -1.96
CA ASP A 187 -44.23 -42.65 -2.92
C ASP A 187 -44.55 -41.18 -3.24
N ALA A 188 -45.84 -40.85 -3.36
CA ALA A 188 -46.26 -39.47 -3.61
C ALA A 188 -46.01 -38.55 -2.39
N GLN A 189 -46.08 -39.09 -1.17
CA GLN A 189 -45.75 -38.35 0.05
C GLN A 189 -44.25 -38.15 0.19
N GLU A 190 -43.44 -39.15 -0.14
CA GLU A 190 -41.98 -39.02 -0.19
C GLU A 190 -41.56 -37.90 -1.15
N ALA A 191 -42.13 -37.85 -2.35
CA ALA A 191 -41.87 -36.77 -3.30
C ALA A 191 -42.26 -35.36 -2.80
N VAL A 192 -43.26 -35.26 -1.92
CA VAL A 192 -43.60 -33.98 -1.26
C VAL A 192 -42.52 -33.63 -0.24
N ASN A 193 -42.10 -34.60 0.59
CA ASN A 193 -41.07 -34.37 1.60
C ASN A 193 -39.74 -33.94 0.95
N ASP A 194 -39.33 -34.61 -0.13
CA ASP A 194 -38.13 -34.25 -0.90
C ASP A 194 -38.19 -32.82 -1.45
N ALA A 195 -39.36 -32.41 -1.96
CA ALA A 195 -39.57 -31.06 -2.47
C ALA A 195 -39.59 -30.01 -1.34
N GLU A 196 -40.07 -30.37 -0.14
CA GLU A 196 -40.01 -29.50 1.05
C GLU A 196 -38.58 -29.33 1.55
N GLU A 197 -37.78 -30.41 1.56
CA GLU A 197 -36.36 -30.36 1.92
C GLU A 197 -35.56 -29.52 0.92
N THR A 198 -35.81 -29.70 -0.37
CA THR A 198 -35.20 -28.87 -1.44
C THR A 198 -35.54 -27.40 -1.21
N LEU A 199 -36.82 -27.05 -1.08
CA LEU A 199 -37.23 -25.66 -0.83
C LEU A 199 -36.60 -25.08 0.45
N ALA A 200 -36.43 -25.89 1.49
CA ALA A 200 -35.76 -25.45 2.70
C ALA A 200 -34.27 -25.17 2.49
N SER A 201 -33.58 -25.96 1.66
CA SER A 201 -32.21 -25.70 1.23
C SER A 201 -32.11 -24.40 0.44
N GLU A 202 -32.90 -24.25 -0.62
CA GLU A 202 -32.86 -23.05 -1.47
C GLU A 202 -33.12 -21.75 -0.67
N LYS A 203 -34.01 -21.81 0.33
CA LYS A 203 -34.27 -20.67 1.23
C LYS A 203 -33.08 -20.33 2.11
N LYS A 204 -32.26 -21.31 2.48
CA LYS A 204 -31.03 -21.08 3.22
C LYS A 204 -29.98 -20.46 2.29
N ASP A 205 -29.90 -20.91 1.05
CA ASP A 205 -28.96 -20.38 0.06
C ASP A 205 -29.26 -18.90 -0.28
N ILE A 206 -30.54 -18.51 -0.36
CA ILE A 206 -30.94 -17.08 -0.39
C ILE A 206 -30.39 -16.32 0.83
N ALA A 207 -30.55 -16.85 2.05
CA ALA A 207 -30.11 -16.15 3.25
C ALA A 207 -28.58 -15.94 3.26
N ASP A 208 -27.83 -16.93 2.78
CA ASP A 208 -26.37 -16.85 2.64
C ASP A 208 -25.99 -15.82 1.54
N ALA A 209 -26.70 -15.80 0.41
CA ALA A 209 -26.51 -14.81 -0.65
C ALA A 209 -26.83 -13.36 -0.19
N GLU A 210 -27.89 -13.17 0.59
CA GLU A 210 -28.23 -11.87 1.20
C GLU A 210 -27.13 -11.39 2.15
N GLN A 211 -26.58 -12.29 2.97
CA GLN A 211 -25.48 -11.97 3.86
C GLN A 211 -24.22 -11.56 3.08
N ASN A 212 -23.91 -12.26 1.98
CA ASN A 212 -22.77 -11.93 1.12
C ASN A 212 -22.94 -10.58 0.44
N LEU A 213 -24.14 -10.27 -0.06
CA LEU A 213 -24.47 -8.95 -0.61
C LEU A 213 -24.31 -7.85 0.44
N GLN A 214 -24.74 -8.10 1.68
CA GLN A 214 -24.57 -7.14 2.78
C GLN A 214 -23.08 -6.87 3.06
N LYS A 215 -22.24 -7.91 3.10
CA LYS A 215 -20.79 -7.77 3.29
C LYS A 215 -20.15 -6.97 2.16
N ALA A 216 -20.49 -7.28 0.90
CA ALA A 216 -19.97 -6.56 -0.26
C ALA A 216 -20.35 -5.05 -0.22
N LYS A 217 -21.58 -4.73 0.18
CA LYS A 217 -22.05 -3.34 0.35
C LYS A 217 -21.31 -2.61 1.47
N GLN A 218 -21.11 -3.26 2.61
CA GLN A 218 -20.33 -2.69 3.72
C GLN A 218 -18.89 -2.39 3.28
N GLU A 219 -18.26 -3.28 2.52
CA GLU A 219 -16.90 -3.08 2.03
C GLU A 219 -16.81 -1.93 1.03
N LEU A 220 -17.76 -1.82 0.11
CA LEU A 220 -17.87 -0.67 -0.79
C LEU A 220 -18.01 0.66 -0.01
N ASP A 221 -18.78 0.68 1.05
CA ASP A 221 -18.96 1.88 1.89
C ASP A 221 -17.67 2.24 2.64
N LYS A 222 -16.91 1.26 3.14
CA LYS A 222 -15.58 1.50 3.72
C LYS A 222 -14.62 2.09 2.69
N VAL A 223 -14.54 1.50 1.49
CA VAL A 223 -13.68 2.00 0.41
C VAL A 223 -14.04 3.45 0.06
N LYS A 224 -15.33 3.77 -0.09
CA LYS A 224 -15.76 5.15 -0.34
C LYS A 224 -15.36 6.10 0.79
N ALA A 225 -15.50 5.67 2.05
CA ALA A 225 -15.08 6.48 3.19
C ALA A 225 -13.57 6.76 3.16
N LEU A 226 -12.76 5.75 2.88
CA LEU A 226 -11.31 5.87 2.75
C LEU A 226 -10.87 6.68 1.53
N ILE A 227 -11.63 6.72 0.45
CA ILE A 227 -11.29 7.56 -0.71
C ILE A 227 -11.45 9.05 -0.38
N ASN A 228 -12.49 9.41 0.38
CA ASN A 228 -12.85 10.79 0.72
C ASN A 228 -12.02 11.40 1.86
N GLN A 229 -11.18 10.60 2.53
CA GLN A 229 -10.17 11.07 3.49
C GLN A 229 -8.88 11.49 2.77
#